data_AF-A0A5Y1L6S3-F1
#
_entry.id   AF-A0A5Y1L6S3-F1
#
_cell.length_a   1.000
_cell.length_b   1.000
_cell.length_c   1.000
_cell.angle_alpha   90.00
_cell.angle_beta   90.00
_cell.angle_gamma   90.00
#
_symmetry.space_group_name_H-M   'P 1'
#
loop_
_entity.id
_entity.type
_entity.pdbx_description
1 polymer ?
#
loop_
_entity_poly.entity_id
_entity_poly.type
_entity_poly.pdbx_seq_one_letter_code
_entity_poly.pdbx_strand_id
1 'polypeptide(L)'
;FYYYDSKVWKYDNVGAVKTLVDDVIKDMKSEFAYMDNESDAEKAFMKHLKATRSNKGKTNMLKEAQHLMPVLPDEFDRYKYFLNTQNGYINLQNGELINHDRQKMFTKISNIEYTDKIDAPLWQEFLNDIFAGDKELITYIQKAVGYSLSGSTSEQVMFILFGNGRNGKSVFLDIINDIFGSYATNIQPQTIMVKQQSSNANSDIARLHGARFVTTTEPNEGVRLDEGLVKQLTGGDKVTARHLYKDEFE
;
A
#
# COMPACT_ATOMS: atom_id res chain seq x y z
N PHE A 1 1.48 14.65 6.07
CA PHE A 1 0.59 14.02 7.06
C PHE A 1 0.06 12.72 6.48
N TYR A 2 -0.30 11.78 7.34
CA TYR A 2 -1.12 10.62 7.00
C TYR A 2 -2.46 10.75 7.71
N TYR A 3 -3.51 10.18 7.15
CA TYR A 3 -4.79 10.01 7.82
C TYR A 3 -5.21 8.54 7.74
N TYR A 4 -5.95 8.08 8.73
CA TYR A 4 -6.49 6.72 8.78
C TYR A 4 -7.95 6.74 8.30
N ASP A 5 -8.28 5.92 7.31
CA ASP A 5 -9.63 5.89 6.70
C ASP A 5 -10.56 4.81 7.29
N SER A 6 -10.22 4.30 8.48
CA SER A 6 -10.83 3.14 9.16
C SER A 6 -10.32 1.77 8.70
N LYS A 7 -9.49 1.70 7.65
CA LYS A 7 -8.89 0.43 7.19
C LYS A 7 -7.39 0.54 6.95
N VAL A 8 -6.93 1.66 6.40
CA VAL A 8 -5.54 1.87 5.95
C VAL A 8 -5.10 3.32 6.19
N TRP A 9 -3.81 3.51 6.43
CA TRP A 9 -3.19 4.84 6.49
C TRP A 9 -2.87 5.34 5.08
N LYS A 10 -3.35 6.53 4.76
CA LYS A 10 -3.16 7.17 3.45
C LYS A 10 -2.36 8.44 3.59
N TYR A 11 -1.46 8.67 2.64
CA TYR A 11 -0.81 9.96 2.52
C TYR A 11 -1.87 11.03 2.24
N ASP A 12 -1.84 12.13 2.99
CA ASP A 12 -2.85 13.18 2.83
C ASP A 12 -2.55 14.06 1.60
N ASN A 13 -3.18 13.71 0.48
CA ASN A 13 -3.18 14.47 -0.77
C ASN A 13 -4.54 15.14 -1.06
N VAL A 14 -5.56 14.88 -0.26
CA VAL A 14 -6.92 15.43 -0.41
C VAL A 14 -7.24 16.54 0.59
N GLY A 15 -6.35 16.77 1.56
CA GLY A 15 -6.55 17.72 2.64
C GLY A 15 -7.43 17.18 3.78
N ALA A 16 -7.50 15.85 3.96
CA ALA A 16 -8.31 15.20 4.98
C ALA A 16 -7.96 15.70 6.39
N VAL A 17 -6.68 15.92 6.68
CA VAL A 17 -6.25 16.41 7.99
C VAL A 17 -6.67 17.87 8.20
N LYS A 18 -6.78 18.67 7.12
CA LYS A 18 -7.35 20.03 7.21
C LYS A 18 -8.86 19.98 7.48
N THR A 19 -9.57 19.01 6.92
CA THR A 19 -11.00 18.80 7.22
C THR A 19 -11.20 18.46 8.70
N LEU A 20 -10.35 17.62 9.29
CA LEU A 20 -10.40 17.34 10.74
C LEU A 20 -10.23 18.61 11.59
N VAL A 21 -9.39 19.55 11.17
CA VAL A 21 -9.25 20.86 11.84
C VAL A 21 -10.54 21.68 11.73
N ASP A 22 -11.21 21.63 10.58
CA ASP A 22 -12.49 22.29 10.39
C ASP A 22 -13.60 21.66 11.26
N ASP A 23 -13.56 20.34 11.45
CA ASP A 23 -14.48 19.62 12.34
C ASP A 23 -14.23 19.98 13.81
N VAL A 24 -12.97 20.00 14.27
CA VAL A 24 -12.62 20.48 15.63
C VAL A 24 -13.15 21.90 15.86
N ILE A 25 -12.96 22.80 14.90
CA ILE A 25 -13.46 24.18 14.99
C ILE A 25 -15.00 24.24 15.02
N LYS A 26 -15.67 23.32 14.33
CA LYS A 26 -17.13 23.21 14.32
C LYS A 26 -17.62 22.69 15.68
N ASP A 27 -16.96 21.69 16.25
CA ASP A 27 -17.29 21.11 17.55
C ASP A 27 -17.03 22.09 18.69
N MET A 28 -15.97 22.89 18.62
CA MET A 28 -15.75 24.00 19.56
C MET A 28 -16.96 24.96 19.63
N LYS A 29 -17.69 25.17 18.52
CA LYS A 29 -18.88 26.03 18.54
C LYS A 29 -20.07 25.38 19.24
N SER A 30 -20.21 24.05 19.18
CA SER A 30 -21.30 23.35 19.86
C SER A 30 -21.03 23.20 21.35
N GLU A 31 -19.76 23.03 21.75
CA GLU A 31 -19.36 23.02 23.17
C GLU A 31 -19.68 24.34 23.88
N PHE A 32 -19.58 25.47 23.17
CA PHE A 32 -19.96 26.78 23.70
C PHE A 32 -21.42 26.86 24.17
N ALA A 33 -22.34 26.10 23.55
CA ALA A 33 -23.75 26.11 23.91
C ALA A 33 -24.04 25.59 25.33
N TYR A 34 -23.04 24.99 26.00
CA TYR A 34 -23.15 24.40 27.34
C TYR A 34 -22.45 25.20 28.45
N MET A 35 -21.85 26.36 28.16
CA MET A 35 -21.26 27.23 29.18
C MET A 35 -22.33 28.09 29.86
N ASP A 36 -22.39 28.07 31.20
CA ASP A 36 -23.24 28.99 31.98
C ASP A 36 -22.82 30.44 31.71
N ASN A 37 -23.81 31.30 31.45
CA ASN A 37 -23.68 32.67 30.94
C ASN A 37 -22.89 33.63 31.86
N GLU A 38 -21.57 33.50 31.92
CA GLU A 38 -20.65 34.57 32.36
C GLU A 38 -20.20 35.39 31.13
N SER A 39 -20.68 36.62 31.00
CA SER A 39 -20.44 37.52 29.84
C SER A 39 -18.97 37.64 29.43
N ASP A 40 -18.04 37.59 30.38
CA ASP A 40 -16.61 37.75 30.10
C ASP A 40 -15.96 36.45 29.58
N ALA A 41 -16.43 35.29 30.05
CA ALA A 41 -16.04 34.00 29.52
C ALA A 41 -16.51 33.84 28.06
N GLU A 42 -17.74 34.27 27.76
CA GLU A 42 -18.28 34.28 26.39
C GLU A 42 -17.43 35.13 25.43
N LYS A 43 -17.09 36.36 25.82
CA LYS A 43 -16.25 37.25 25.00
C LYS A 43 -14.86 36.65 24.77
N ALA A 44 -14.26 36.07 25.82
CA ALA A 44 -12.95 35.42 25.73
C ALA A 44 -12.99 34.21 24.80
N PHE A 45 -14.04 33.38 24.90
CA PHE A 45 -14.24 32.22 24.04
C PHE A 45 -14.42 32.61 22.58
N MET A 46 -15.28 33.59 22.29
CA MET A 46 -15.50 34.07 20.92
C MET A 46 -14.24 34.67 20.31
N LYS A 47 -13.41 35.35 21.10
CA LYS A 47 -12.09 35.83 20.69
C LYS A 47 -11.14 34.66 20.36
N HIS A 48 -11.12 33.63 21.20
CA HIS A 48 -10.33 32.41 20.97
C HIS A 48 -10.78 31.71 19.67
N LEU A 49 -12.09 31.46 19.51
CA LEU A 49 -12.66 30.84 18.32
C LEU A 49 -12.31 31.61 17.03
N LYS A 50 -12.38 32.95 17.06
CA LYS A 50 -11.97 33.80 15.93
C LYS A 50 -10.48 33.64 15.60
N ALA A 51 -9.62 33.59 16.61
CA ALA A 51 -8.19 33.37 16.43
C ALA A 51 -7.89 31.98 15.84
N THR A 52 -8.51 30.94 16.38
CA THR A 52 -8.36 29.53 15.94
C THR A 52 -8.83 29.33 14.50
N ARG A 53 -9.93 30.00 14.09
CA ARG A 53 -10.46 29.94 12.71
C ARG A 53 -9.57 30.58 11.65
N SER A 54 -8.64 31.44 12.04
CA SER A 54 -7.73 32.08 11.09
C SER A 54 -6.79 31.05 10.44
N ASN A 55 -6.28 31.34 9.22
CA ASN A 55 -5.29 30.48 8.56
C ASN A 55 -4.07 30.21 9.47
N LYS A 56 -3.61 31.24 10.20
CA LYS A 56 -2.51 31.11 11.16
C LYS A 56 -2.88 30.17 12.31
N GLY A 57 -4.09 30.30 12.86
CA GLY A 57 -4.61 29.44 13.93
C GLY A 57 -4.66 27.97 13.51
N LYS A 58 -5.25 27.68 12.35
CA LYS A 58 -5.34 26.34 11.78
C LYS A 58 -3.96 25.71 11.53
N THR A 59 -3.05 26.47 10.91
CA THR A 59 -1.68 25.99 10.65
C THR A 59 -0.92 25.72 11.94
N ASN A 60 -1.05 26.59 12.95
CA ASN A 60 -0.43 26.39 14.25
C ASN A 60 -0.99 25.15 14.96
N MET A 61 -2.32 24.97 14.96
CA MET A 61 -2.96 23.76 15.52
C MET A 61 -2.41 22.49 14.88
N LEU A 62 -2.31 22.46 13.54
CA LEU A 62 -1.72 21.32 12.83
C LEU A 62 -0.27 21.07 13.22
N LYS A 63 0.52 22.13 13.34
CA LYS A 63 1.93 22.03 13.74
C LYS A 63 2.08 21.48 15.16
N GLU A 64 1.24 21.93 16.10
CA GLU A 64 1.21 21.37 17.45
C GLU A 64 0.72 19.91 17.45
N ALA A 65 -0.24 19.54 16.62
CA ALA A 65 -0.70 18.14 16.54
C ALA A 65 0.39 17.15 16.07
N GLN A 66 1.39 17.61 15.30
CA GLN A 66 2.43 16.73 14.75
C GLN A 66 3.25 16.00 15.82
N HIS A 67 3.57 16.65 16.94
CA HIS A 67 4.41 16.03 17.98
C HIS A 67 3.62 15.10 18.90
N LEU A 68 2.28 15.14 18.86
CA LEU A 68 1.41 14.28 19.66
C LEU A 68 1.28 12.88 19.06
N MET A 69 1.46 12.77 17.74
CA MET A 69 1.31 11.52 16.99
C MET A 69 2.51 11.32 16.05
N PRO A 70 3.75 11.27 16.57
CA PRO A 70 4.91 11.00 15.74
C PRO A 70 4.87 9.54 15.28
N VAL A 71 5.28 9.30 14.04
CA VAL A 71 5.46 7.97 13.48
C VAL A 71 6.73 7.96 12.64
N LEU A 72 7.54 6.91 12.81
CA LEU A 72 8.73 6.69 11.99
C LEU A 72 8.35 5.98 10.68
N PRO A 73 9.06 6.22 9.56
CA PRO A 73 8.81 5.50 8.31
C PRO A 73 8.78 3.97 8.46
N ASP A 74 9.72 3.40 9.23
CA ASP A 74 9.85 1.95 9.46
C ASP A 74 8.72 1.34 10.31
N GLU A 75 7.85 2.18 10.88
CA GLU A 75 6.67 1.69 11.60
C GLU A 75 5.55 1.26 10.65
N PHE A 76 5.52 1.82 9.44
CA PHE A 76 4.54 1.49 8.43
C PHE A 76 4.86 0.14 7.78
N ASP A 77 3.82 -0.67 7.54
CA ASP A 77 3.89 -1.96 6.84
C ASP A 77 4.95 -2.96 7.37
N ARG A 78 5.39 -2.81 8.64
CA ARG A 78 6.44 -3.64 9.26
C ARG A 78 6.09 -5.12 9.38
N TYR A 79 4.81 -5.47 9.35
CA TYR A 79 4.31 -6.82 9.55
C TYR A 79 4.14 -7.57 8.22
N LYS A 80 5.21 -8.24 7.77
CA LYS A 80 5.24 -9.00 6.51
C LYS A 80 4.12 -10.04 6.40
N TYR A 81 3.97 -10.89 7.43
CA TYR A 81 2.95 -11.96 7.44
C TYR A 81 1.52 -11.49 7.72
N PHE A 82 1.28 -10.19 7.84
CA PHE A 82 -0.09 -9.66 7.88
C PHE A 82 -0.46 -9.09 6.52
N LEU A 83 -1.64 -9.46 6.03
CA LEU A 83 -2.24 -8.93 4.80
C LEU A 83 -3.48 -8.13 5.16
N ASN A 84 -3.46 -6.82 4.91
CA ASN A 84 -4.64 -5.98 5.13
C ASN A 84 -5.63 -6.15 3.96
N THR A 85 -6.90 -6.36 4.26
CA THR A 85 -8.00 -6.67 3.32
C THR A 85 -9.21 -5.79 3.61
N GLN A 86 -10.30 -5.89 2.84
CA GLN A 86 -11.43 -4.96 3.02
C GLN A 86 -12.24 -5.15 4.31
N ASN A 87 -12.14 -6.32 4.95
CA ASN A 87 -12.90 -6.69 6.16
C ASN A 87 -12.01 -6.94 7.39
N GLY A 88 -10.75 -6.52 7.35
CA GLY A 88 -9.77 -6.74 8.42
C GLY A 88 -8.38 -7.05 7.87
N TYR A 89 -7.46 -7.47 8.72
CA TYR A 89 -6.18 -8.00 8.28
C TYR A 89 -6.04 -9.47 8.67
N ILE A 90 -5.46 -10.26 7.76
CA ILE A 90 -5.27 -11.70 7.94
C ILE A 90 -3.86 -11.94 8.46
N ASN A 91 -3.72 -12.81 9.45
CA ASN A 91 -2.45 -13.45 9.75
C ASN A 91 -2.21 -14.64 8.82
N LEU A 92 -1.28 -14.48 7.87
CA LEU A 92 -0.99 -15.48 6.84
C LEU A 92 -0.40 -16.78 7.40
N GLN A 93 0.07 -16.79 8.65
CA GLN A 93 0.63 -18.00 9.27
C GLN A 93 -0.44 -18.95 9.80
N ASN A 94 -1.59 -18.44 10.23
CA ASN A 94 -2.67 -19.22 10.84
C ASN A 94 -4.04 -19.04 10.17
N GLY A 95 -4.17 -18.12 9.21
CA GLY A 95 -5.41 -17.80 8.50
C GLY A 95 -6.40 -16.95 9.30
N GLU A 96 -6.00 -16.42 10.47
CA GLU A 96 -6.89 -15.68 11.35
C GLU A 96 -7.20 -14.28 10.79
N LEU A 97 -8.48 -13.98 10.61
CA LEU A 97 -8.96 -12.65 10.27
C LEU A 97 -9.16 -11.81 11.54
N ILE A 98 -8.50 -10.66 11.61
CA ILE A 98 -8.55 -9.76 12.75
C ILE A 98 -9.12 -8.42 12.29
N ASN A 99 -9.97 -7.80 13.13
CA ASN A 99 -10.51 -6.47 12.86
C ASN A 99 -9.40 -5.45 12.63
N HIS A 100 -9.69 -4.46 11.78
CA HIS A 100 -8.75 -3.39 11.51
C HIS A 100 -8.26 -2.71 12.80
N ASP A 101 -6.95 -2.54 12.88
CA ASP A 101 -6.29 -1.86 13.99
C ASP A 101 -5.36 -0.78 13.44
N ARG A 102 -5.69 0.47 13.76
CA ARG A 102 -4.89 1.63 13.35
C ARG A 102 -3.43 1.54 13.83
N GLN A 103 -3.18 0.84 14.95
CA GLN A 103 -1.83 0.68 15.51
C GLN A 103 -0.94 -0.25 14.67
N LYS A 104 -1.51 -1.02 13.74
CA LYS A 104 -0.74 -1.87 12.82
C LYS A 104 -0.07 -1.10 11.69
N MET A 105 -0.43 0.18 11.49
CA MET A 105 0.23 1.09 10.56
C MET A 105 0.33 0.55 9.12
N PHE A 106 -0.71 -0.12 8.62
CA PHE A 106 -0.75 -0.53 7.22
C PHE A 106 -0.95 0.69 6.31
N THR A 107 -0.10 0.86 5.29
CA THR A 107 -0.35 1.82 4.18
C THR A 107 -0.86 1.13 2.91
N LYS A 108 -0.87 -0.20 2.94
CA LYS A 108 -1.36 -1.06 1.87
C LYS A 108 -2.62 -1.82 2.31
N ILE A 109 -3.41 -2.20 1.33
CA ILE A 109 -4.67 -2.94 1.45
C ILE A 109 -4.98 -3.65 0.13
N SER A 110 -5.46 -4.89 0.23
CA SER A 110 -6.04 -5.69 -0.86
C SER A 110 -7.42 -5.12 -1.25
N ASN A 111 -7.84 -5.30 -2.51
CA ASN A 111 -9.17 -4.83 -2.95
C ASN A 111 -10.32 -5.74 -2.51
N ILE A 112 -10.03 -6.95 -2.02
CA ILE A 112 -11.06 -7.95 -1.71
C ILE A 112 -11.23 -8.14 -0.20
N GLU A 113 -12.37 -8.71 0.18
CA GLU A 113 -12.62 -9.25 1.52
C GLU A 113 -12.05 -10.67 1.61
N TYR A 114 -11.60 -11.05 2.82
CA TYR A 114 -11.19 -12.42 3.10
C TYR A 114 -12.31 -13.26 3.70
N THR A 115 -12.42 -14.50 3.24
CA THR A 115 -13.25 -15.52 3.86
C THR A 115 -12.70 -16.91 3.59
N ASP A 116 -12.83 -17.78 4.58
CA ASP A 116 -12.50 -19.21 4.54
C ASP A 116 -13.69 -20.08 4.07
N LYS A 117 -14.82 -19.47 3.67
CA LYS A 117 -16.09 -20.16 3.41
C LYS A 117 -16.57 -20.12 1.97
N ILE A 118 -15.88 -19.39 1.09
CA ILE A 118 -16.29 -19.24 -0.31
C ILE A 118 -15.56 -20.26 -1.17
N ASP A 119 -16.31 -20.90 -2.06
CA ASP A 119 -15.76 -21.62 -3.21
C ASP A 119 -15.62 -20.67 -4.41
N ALA A 120 -14.63 -20.92 -5.26
CA ALA A 120 -14.34 -20.13 -6.44
C ALA A 120 -14.35 -21.02 -7.70
N PRO A 121 -15.49 -21.63 -8.06
CA PRO A 121 -15.56 -22.64 -9.11
C PRO A 121 -15.08 -22.12 -10.47
N LEU A 122 -15.47 -20.90 -10.86
CA LEU A 122 -15.01 -20.27 -12.11
C LEU A 122 -13.49 -20.04 -12.13
N TRP A 123 -12.91 -19.70 -10.99
CA TRP A 123 -11.46 -19.55 -10.87
C TRP A 123 -10.75 -20.90 -10.98
N GLN A 124 -11.29 -21.94 -10.34
CA GLN A 124 -10.74 -23.29 -10.44
C GLN A 124 -10.85 -23.85 -11.86
N GLU A 125 -11.98 -23.64 -12.54
CA GLU A 125 -12.15 -23.99 -13.96
C GLU A 125 -11.15 -23.24 -14.84
N PHE A 126 -11.03 -21.92 -14.65
CA PHE A 126 -10.05 -21.11 -15.37
C PHE A 126 -8.61 -21.62 -15.18
N LEU A 127 -8.21 -21.96 -13.95
CA LEU A 127 -6.89 -22.53 -13.68
C LEU A 127 -6.70 -23.89 -14.36
N ASN A 128 -7.71 -24.77 -14.32
CA ASN A 128 -7.66 -26.04 -15.02
C ASN A 128 -7.52 -25.85 -16.53
N ASP A 129 -8.21 -24.88 -17.12
CA ASP A 129 -8.15 -24.60 -18.55
C ASP A 129 -6.77 -24.08 -18.97
N ILE A 130 -6.24 -23.04 -18.31
CA ILE A 130 -4.98 -22.41 -18.74
C ILE A 130 -3.75 -23.28 -18.48
N PHE A 131 -3.85 -24.24 -17.54
CA PHE A 131 -2.80 -25.19 -17.22
C PHE A 131 -3.10 -26.61 -17.73
N ALA A 132 -4.11 -26.79 -18.59
CA ALA A 132 -4.47 -28.07 -19.20
C ALA A 132 -4.68 -29.23 -18.20
N GLY A 133 -5.23 -28.91 -17.03
CA GLY A 133 -5.48 -29.86 -15.94
C GLY A 133 -4.24 -30.33 -15.19
N ASP A 134 -3.08 -29.70 -15.41
CA ASP A 134 -1.84 -30.00 -14.67
C ASP A 134 -1.96 -29.53 -13.21
N LYS A 135 -2.36 -30.45 -12.34
CA LYS A 135 -2.56 -30.19 -10.91
C LYS A 135 -1.29 -29.80 -10.17
N GLU A 136 -0.12 -30.28 -10.61
CA GLU A 136 1.14 -29.94 -9.97
C GLU A 136 1.51 -28.49 -10.28
N LEU A 137 1.38 -28.09 -11.55
CA LEU A 137 1.62 -26.71 -11.98
C LEU A 137 0.60 -25.73 -11.38
N ILE A 138 -0.68 -26.10 -11.31
CA ILE A 138 -1.74 -25.32 -10.65
C ILE A 138 -1.42 -25.13 -9.16
N THR A 139 -0.95 -26.18 -8.48
CA THR A 139 -0.55 -26.09 -7.07
C THR A 139 0.68 -25.20 -6.91
N TYR A 140 1.65 -25.32 -7.81
CA TYR A 140 2.89 -24.53 -7.78
C TYR A 140 2.62 -23.04 -7.99
N ILE A 141 1.81 -22.66 -8.97
CA ILE A 141 1.51 -21.24 -9.21
C ILE A 141 0.71 -20.64 -8.05
N GLN A 142 -0.20 -21.40 -7.44
CA GLN A 142 -0.91 -20.94 -6.24
C GLN A 142 0.04 -20.76 -5.06
N LYS A 143 1.04 -21.64 -4.89
CA LYS A 143 2.12 -21.44 -3.91
C LYS A 143 2.93 -20.18 -4.20
N ALA A 144 3.28 -19.92 -5.47
CA ALA A 144 4.00 -18.70 -5.86
C ALA A 144 3.21 -17.43 -5.52
N VAL A 145 1.91 -17.39 -5.85
CA VAL A 145 1.02 -16.28 -5.49
C VAL A 145 0.89 -16.14 -3.97
N GLY A 146 0.70 -17.26 -3.26
CA GLY A 146 0.61 -17.27 -1.79
C GLY A 146 1.88 -16.79 -1.11
N TYR A 147 3.05 -17.16 -1.65
CA TYR A 147 4.35 -16.66 -1.20
C TYR A 147 4.43 -15.13 -1.40
N SER A 148 4.02 -14.62 -2.57
CA SER A 148 3.98 -13.18 -2.83
C SER A 148 3.10 -12.41 -1.83
N LEU A 149 1.99 -12.99 -1.33
CA LEU A 149 1.16 -12.32 -0.30
C LEU A 149 1.93 -12.00 0.99
N SER A 150 2.96 -12.78 1.33
CA SER A 150 3.71 -12.63 2.58
C SER A 150 4.68 -11.45 2.61
N GLY A 151 5.03 -10.87 1.45
CA GLY A 151 6.10 -9.88 1.35
C GLY A 151 7.48 -10.41 1.78
N SER A 152 7.64 -11.73 1.93
CA SER A 152 8.94 -12.36 2.13
C SER A 152 9.70 -12.44 0.81
N THR A 153 11.00 -12.23 0.88
CA THR A 153 11.97 -12.44 -0.22
C THR A 153 12.96 -13.56 0.11
N SER A 154 12.67 -14.38 1.14
CA SER A 154 13.56 -15.44 1.63
C SER A 154 13.99 -16.46 0.58
N GLU A 155 13.13 -16.76 -0.39
CA GLU A 155 13.43 -17.71 -1.48
C GLU A 155 14.31 -17.10 -2.57
N GLN A 156 14.44 -15.76 -2.62
CA GLN A 156 15.22 -15.04 -3.61
C GLN A 156 14.91 -15.43 -5.07
N VAL A 157 13.64 -15.69 -5.37
CA VAL A 157 13.16 -16.14 -6.69
C VAL A 157 12.44 -15.03 -7.45
N MET A 158 12.52 -15.12 -8.78
CA MET A 158 11.66 -14.40 -9.72
C MET A 158 10.89 -15.42 -10.56
N PHE A 159 9.56 -15.27 -10.64
CA PHE A 159 8.72 -16.17 -11.42
C PHE A 159 8.57 -15.67 -12.85
N ILE A 160 8.92 -16.51 -13.82
CA ILE A 160 8.74 -16.23 -15.25
C ILE A 160 7.59 -17.10 -15.78
N LEU A 161 6.49 -16.46 -16.15
CA LEU A 161 5.33 -17.15 -16.72
C LEU A 161 5.56 -17.39 -18.21
N PHE A 162 6.16 -18.54 -18.54
CA PHE A 162 6.45 -18.92 -19.93
C PHE A 162 5.26 -19.59 -20.63
N GLY A 163 5.19 -19.49 -21.96
CA GLY A 163 4.13 -20.08 -22.78
C GLY A 163 3.71 -19.18 -23.94
N ASN A 164 2.99 -19.76 -24.90
CA ASN A 164 2.57 -19.04 -26.11
C ASN A 164 1.53 -17.96 -25.79
N GLY A 165 1.46 -16.93 -26.63
CA GLY A 165 0.49 -15.84 -26.48
C GLY A 165 -0.96 -16.36 -26.53
N ARG A 166 -1.88 -15.60 -25.91
CA ARG A 166 -3.33 -15.84 -25.92
C ARG A 166 -3.81 -17.04 -25.07
N ASN A 167 -3.02 -17.46 -24.08
CA ASN A 167 -3.33 -18.58 -23.17
C ASN A 167 -3.84 -18.15 -21.78
N GLY A 168 -4.43 -16.95 -21.64
CA GLY A 168 -5.00 -16.50 -20.36
C GLY A 168 -4.01 -15.97 -19.32
N LYS A 169 -2.70 -15.93 -19.59
CA LYS A 169 -1.69 -15.36 -18.66
C LYS A 169 -2.00 -13.93 -18.21
N SER A 170 -2.37 -13.06 -19.15
CA SER A 170 -2.71 -11.66 -18.83
C SER A 170 -3.93 -11.61 -17.92
N VAL A 171 -4.97 -12.39 -18.22
CA VAL A 171 -6.18 -12.49 -17.39
C VAL A 171 -5.84 -13.00 -15.98
N PHE A 172 -4.98 -14.02 -15.87
CA PHE A 172 -4.49 -14.50 -14.59
C PHE A 172 -3.79 -13.39 -13.81
N LEU A 173 -2.84 -12.68 -14.41
CA LEU A 173 -2.11 -11.58 -13.76
C LEU A 173 -3.04 -10.42 -13.39
N ASP A 174 -4.02 -10.09 -14.23
CA ASP A 174 -4.98 -9.01 -13.96
C ASP A 174 -5.86 -9.34 -12.75
N ILE A 175 -6.34 -10.58 -12.64
CA ILE A 175 -7.12 -11.04 -11.47
C ILE A 175 -6.26 -10.99 -10.20
N ILE A 176 -5.02 -11.49 -10.25
CA ILE A 176 -4.13 -11.44 -9.08
C ILE A 176 -3.76 -9.99 -8.71
N ASN A 177 -3.50 -9.12 -9.69
CA ASN A 177 -3.24 -7.70 -9.45
C ASN A 177 -4.41 -7.02 -8.75
N ASP A 178 -5.65 -7.30 -9.19
CA ASP A 178 -6.83 -6.73 -8.54
C ASP A 178 -6.99 -7.26 -7.10
N ILE A 179 -6.83 -8.57 -6.89
CA ILE A 179 -6.84 -9.17 -5.54
C ILE A 179 -5.80 -8.50 -4.63
N PHE A 180 -4.57 -8.30 -5.11
CA PHE A 180 -3.51 -7.66 -4.32
C PHE A 180 -3.78 -6.17 -4.06
N GLY A 181 -4.58 -5.51 -4.90
CA GLY A 181 -4.91 -4.10 -4.76
C GLY A 181 -3.67 -3.23 -4.66
N SER A 182 -3.54 -2.43 -3.61
CA SER A 182 -2.39 -1.53 -3.44
C SER A 182 -1.05 -2.23 -3.13
N TYR A 183 -1.07 -3.54 -2.87
CA TYR A 183 0.15 -4.36 -2.77
C TYR A 183 0.74 -4.72 -4.14
N ALA A 184 -0.03 -4.59 -5.22
CA ALA A 184 0.43 -4.85 -6.57
C ALA A 184 1.02 -3.59 -7.23
N THR A 185 2.03 -3.78 -8.09
CA THR A 185 2.60 -2.71 -8.91
C THR A 185 3.02 -3.26 -10.26
N ASN A 186 2.72 -2.52 -11.33
CA ASN A 186 3.20 -2.81 -12.66
C ASN A 186 4.40 -1.91 -12.99
N ILE A 187 5.47 -2.52 -13.50
CA ILE A 187 6.65 -1.79 -13.99
C ILE A 187 6.81 -1.97 -15.48
N GLN A 188 7.49 -1.00 -16.09
CA GLN A 188 7.93 -1.13 -17.46
C GLN A 188 9.07 -2.17 -17.54
N PRO A 189 9.18 -2.96 -18.62
CA PRO A 189 10.29 -3.91 -18.78
C PRO A 189 11.65 -3.26 -18.55
N GLN A 190 11.82 -2.03 -19.05
CA GLN A 190 13.06 -1.26 -18.99
C GLN A 190 13.54 -1.01 -17.56
N THR A 191 12.67 -1.14 -16.55
CA THR A 191 13.04 -1.02 -15.14
C THR A 191 14.01 -2.11 -14.70
N ILE A 192 13.94 -3.32 -15.27
CA ILE A 192 14.80 -4.49 -14.90
C ILE A 192 15.77 -4.91 -16.01
N MET A 193 15.93 -4.08 -17.05
CA MET A 193 16.79 -4.35 -18.20
C MET A 193 18.08 -3.55 -18.12
N VAL A 194 19.16 -4.07 -18.75
CA VAL A 194 20.43 -3.36 -18.86
C VAL A 194 20.22 -2.06 -19.64
N LYS A 195 20.48 -0.91 -19.02
CA LYS A 195 20.35 0.41 -19.63
C LYS A 195 21.68 0.85 -20.26
N GLN A 196 21.63 1.42 -21.46
CA GLN A 196 22.81 2.01 -22.12
C GLN A 196 23.15 3.43 -21.59
N GLN A 197 22.21 4.11 -20.92
CA GLN A 197 22.41 5.43 -20.30
C GLN A 197 21.70 5.52 -18.93
N SER A 198 22.35 6.16 -17.96
CA SER A 198 22.22 5.90 -16.52
C SER A 198 21.47 6.95 -15.69
N SER A 199 20.45 7.65 -16.20
CA SER A 199 19.88 8.79 -15.45
C SER A 199 18.50 8.60 -14.78
N ASN A 200 17.70 7.59 -15.14
CA ASN A 200 16.27 7.56 -14.76
C ASN A 200 15.78 6.36 -13.92
N ALA A 201 16.62 5.39 -13.56
CA ALA A 201 16.16 4.14 -12.93
C ALA A 201 15.57 4.30 -11.51
N ASN A 202 16.10 5.23 -10.70
CA ASN A 202 15.73 5.30 -9.28
C ASN A 202 14.26 5.65 -9.02
N SER A 203 13.60 6.36 -9.95
CA SER A 203 12.19 6.71 -9.83
C SER A 203 11.28 5.50 -9.96
N ASP A 204 11.56 4.62 -10.92
CA ASP A 204 10.73 3.42 -11.14
C ASP A 204 10.89 2.43 -9.99
N ILE A 205 12.13 2.26 -9.52
CA ILE A 205 12.44 1.43 -8.35
C ILE A 205 11.77 2.00 -7.09
N ALA A 206 11.73 3.32 -6.91
CA ALA A 206 11.04 3.93 -5.78
C ALA A 206 9.53 3.58 -5.73
N ARG A 207 8.90 3.27 -6.86
CA ARG A 207 7.49 2.86 -6.90
C ARG A 207 7.26 1.45 -6.38
N LEU A 208 8.32 0.63 -6.31
CA LEU A 208 8.27 -0.72 -5.77
C LEU A 208 8.20 -0.76 -4.24
N HIS A 209 8.43 0.38 -3.56
CA HIS A 209 8.38 0.45 -2.11
C HIS A 209 7.02 -0.02 -1.55
N GLY A 210 7.07 -1.04 -0.70
CA GLY A 210 5.91 -1.67 -0.09
C GLY A 210 5.05 -2.51 -1.04
N ALA A 211 5.46 -2.72 -2.29
CA ALA A 211 4.81 -3.68 -3.18
C ALA A 211 5.17 -5.11 -2.76
N ARG A 212 4.20 -6.03 -2.86
CA ARG A 212 4.38 -7.46 -2.62
C ARG A 212 4.25 -8.30 -3.89
N PHE A 213 3.65 -7.73 -4.92
CA PHE A 213 3.51 -8.35 -6.24
C PHE A 213 3.89 -7.33 -7.31
N VAL A 214 4.91 -7.66 -8.09
CA VAL A 214 5.41 -6.80 -9.15
C VAL A 214 5.29 -7.54 -10.46
N THR A 215 4.54 -6.98 -11.40
CA THR A 215 4.40 -7.53 -12.74
C THR A 215 5.09 -6.65 -13.76
N THR A 216 5.63 -7.27 -14.80
CA THR A 216 6.16 -6.59 -15.97
C THR A 216 5.76 -7.36 -17.21
N THR A 217 5.61 -6.68 -18.34
CA THR A 217 5.40 -7.34 -19.63
C THR A 217 6.72 -7.93 -20.13
N GLU A 218 6.66 -8.88 -21.06
CA GLU A 218 7.88 -9.39 -21.68
C GLU A 218 8.62 -8.26 -22.42
N PRO A 219 9.95 -8.18 -22.28
CA PRO A 219 10.75 -7.23 -23.05
C PRO A 219 10.75 -7.61 -24.53
N ASN A 220 10.99 -6.63 -25.40
CA ASN A 220 11.25 -6.89 -26.82
C ASN A 220 12.44 -7.86 -27.00
N GLU A 221 12.41 -8.65 -28.07
CA GLU A 221 13.50 -9.55 -28.41
C GLU A 221 14.86 -8.83 -28.46
N GLY A 222 15.90 -9.53 -28.00
CA GLY A 222 17.28 -9.06 -28.04
C GLY A 222 17.72 -8.22 -26.84
N VAL A 223 16.83 -7.91 -25.89
CA VAL A 223 17.22 -7.18 -24.68
C VAL A 223 17.53 -8.12 -23.52
N ARG A 224 18.52 -7.73 -22.71
CA ARG A 224 19.01 -8.51 -21.56
C ARG A 224 18.51 -7.93 -20.25
N LEU A 225 18.15 -8.82 -19.33
CA LEU A 225 17.90 -8.48 -17.94
C LEU A 225 19.20 -8.00 -17.27
N ASP A 226 19.06 -7.01 -16.38
CA ASP A 226 20.13 -6.62 -15.48
C ASP A 226 20.16 -7.62 -14.30
N GLU A 227 21.01 -8.63 -14.40
CA GLU A 227 21.11 -9.69 -13.39
C GLU A 227 21.46 -9.13 -12.00
N GLY A 228 22.28 -8.07 -11.94
CA GLY A 228 22.66 -7.43 -10.68
C GLY A 228 21.45 -6.79 -10.02
N LEU A 229 20.69 -6.01 -10.78
CA LEU A 229 19.47 -5.38 -10.28
C LEU A 229 18.39 -6.41 -9.90
N VAL A 230 18.18 -7.45 -10.72
CA VAL A 230 17.22 -8.50 -10.42
C VAL A 230 17.58 -9.19 -9.10
N LYS A 231 18.85 -9.58 -8.93
CA LYS A 231 19.34 -10.16 -7.66
C LYS A 231 19.16 -9.23 -6.48
N GLN A 232 19.41 -7.94 -6.66
CA GLN A 232 19.23 -6.96 -5.58
C GLN A 232 17.75 -6.85 -5.18
N LEU A 233 16.84 -6.80 -6.16
CA LEU A 233 15.39 -6.72 -5.91
C LEU A 233 14.81 -8.00 -5.29
N THR A 234 15.29 -9.18 -5.69
CA THR A 234 14.82 -10.46 -5.15
C THR A 234 15.58 -10.89 -3.89
N GLY A 235 16.80 -10.40 -3.69
CA GLY A 235 17.73 -10.86 -2.66
C GLY A 235 17.40 -10.40 -1.24
N GLY A 236 16.55 -9.38 -1.10
CA GLY A 236 16.26 -8.73 0.18
C GLY A 236 17.33 -7.72 0.62
N ASP A 237 18.27 -7.40 -0.26
CA ASP A 237 19.22 -6.30 -0.06
C ASP A 237 18.46 -4.97 -0.04
N LYS A 238 18.95 -4.02 0.77
CA LYS A 238 18.41 -2.67 0.74
C LYS A 238 18.68 -2.01 -0.61
N VAL A 239 17.70 -1.28 -1.12
CA VAL A 239 17.80 -0.60 -2.42
C VAL A 239 17.56 0.88 -2.22
N THR A 240 18.62 1.69 -2.36
CA THR A 240 18.46 3.13 -2.32
C THR A 240 17.69 3.60 -3.55
N ALA A 241 16.58 4.28 -3.33
CA ALA A 241 15.72 4.81 -4.38
C ALA A 241 15.31 6.25 -4.07
N ARG A 242 14.82 6.98 -5.08
CA ARG A 242 14.28 8.33 -4.91
C ARG A 242 13.11 8.56 -5.82
N HIS A 243 12.08 9.22 -5.30
CA HIS A 243 11.09 9.83 -6.17
C HIS A 243 11.68 11.08 -6.84
N LEU A 244 11.12 11.46 -7.99
CA LEU A 244 11.53 12.67 -8.69
C LEU A 244 11.38 13.89 -7.77
N TYR A 245 12.46 14.66 -7.61
CA TYR A 245 12.55 15.85 -6.75
C TYR A 245 12.31 15.59 -5.24
N LYS A 246 12.53 14.36 -4.77
CA LYS A 246 12.51 14.03 -3.33
C LYS A 246 13.86 13.47 -2.89
N ASP A 247 14.06 13.48 -1.58
CA ASP A 247 15.21 12.85 -0.94
C ASP A 247 15.22 11.33 -1.18
N GLU A 248 16.42 10.75 -1.06
CA GLU A 248 16.63 9.31 -1.16
C GLU A 248 16.08 8.59 0.08
N PHE A 249 15.64 7.35 -0.12
CA PHE A 249 15.20 6.43 0.91
C PHE A 249 15.67 5.00 0.60
N GLU A 250 15.58 4.12 1.59
CA GLU A 250 15.92 2.69 1.50
C GLU A 250 14.70 1.82 1.77
#